data_AF-A0A9E4WQJ7-F1
#
_entry.id   AF-A0A9E4WQJ7-F1
#
_cell.length_a   1.000
_cell.length_b   1.000
_cell.length_c   1.000
_cell.angle_alpha   90.00
_cell.angle_beta   90.00
_cell.angle_gamma   90.00
#
_symmetry.space_group_name_H-M   'P 1'
#
loop_
_entity.id
_entity.type
_entity.pdbx_description
1 polymer ?
#
loop_
_entity_poly.entity_id
_entity_poly.type
_entity_poly.pdbx_seq_one_letter_code
_entity_poly.pdbx_strand_id
1 'polypeptide(L)'
;RDVGGWDREGFRLLEGRLDQEFELRVVQLTSPPRVETLAVVRGSASVALDGLGSDYQSAVIIIVATTDGTLVPATYRYQVTGGRETG
;
A
#
# COMPACT_ATOMS: atom_id res chain seq x y z
N ARG A 1 36.92 18.45 29.11
CA ARG A 1 36.73 18.10 27.69
C ARG A 1 35.83 16.88 27.71
N ASP A 2 34.53 17.13 27.67
CA ASP A 2 33.52 16.08 27.82
C ASP A 2 33.16 15.57 26.41
N VAL A 3 33.44 14.29 26.18
CA VAL A 3 33.19 13.61 24.91
C VAL A 3 31.91 12.83 25.10
N GLY A 4 30.78 13.46 24.83
CA GLY A 4 29.48 12.88 25.13
C GLY A 4 28.31 13.58 24.46
N GLY A 5 28.52 14.06 23.23
CA GLY A 5 27.44 14.49 22.37
C GLY A 5 26.64 13.27 21.92
N TRP A 6 25.72 12.82 22.76
CA TRP A 6 24.65 11.92 22.32
C TRP A 6 23.67 12.76 21.51
N ASP A 7 23.75 12.60 20.19
CA ASP A 7 22.83 13.20 19.24
C ASP A 7 21.44 12.61 19.50
N ARG A 8 20.51 13.42 20.02
CA ARG A 8 19.15 12.97 20.35
C ARG A 8 18.26 13.00 19.12
N GLU A 9 18.67 12.30 18.07
CA GLU A 9 17.75 11.78 17.06
C GLU A 9 17.50 10.31 17.40
N GLY A 10 16.60 10.02 18.34
CA GLY A 10 16.44 8.60 18.73
C GLY A 10 15.29 8.22 19.64
N PHE A 11 14.52 9.18 20.18
CA PHE A 11 13.40 8.83 21.06
C PHE A 11 12.20 9.70 20.74
N ARG A 12 11.33 9.21 19.85
CA ARG A 12 9.97 9.72 19.71
C ARG A 12 9.11 8.94 20.70
N LEU A 13 8.67 9.61 21.77
CA LEU A 13 7.70 9.05 22.70
C LEU A 13 6.39 8.81 21.92
N LEU A 14 6.09 7.55 21.61
CA LEU A 14 4.84 7.15 20.96
C LEU A 14 3.70 7.19 22.00
N GLU A 15 3.34 8.38 22.46
CA GLU A 15 2.25 8.56 23.44
C GLU A 15 0.86 8.28 22.85
N GLY A 16 0.77 8.00 21.55
CA GLY A 16 -0.46 7.70 20.84
C GLY A 16 -0.33 6.47 19.96
N ARG A 17 -1.43 5.72 19.81
CA ARG A 17 -1.56 4.74 18.73
C ARG A 17 -1.41 5.51 17.41
N LEU A 18 -0.32 5.29 16.70
CA LEU A 18 -0.21 5.79 15.33
C LEU A 18 -1.21 5.01 14.47
N ASP A 19 -2.06 5.72 13.74
CA ASP A 19 -3.00 5.09 12.83
C ASP A 19 -2.23 4.31 11.75
N GLN A 20 -2.80 3.19 11.32
CA GLN A 20 -2.22 2.38 10.27
C GLN A 20 -2.44 3.04 8.91
N GLU A 21 -1.34 3.36 8.24
CA GLU A 21 -1.27 3.79 6.86
C GLU A 21 -0.99 2.60 5.96
N PHE A 22 -1.39 2.73 4.69
CA PHE A 22 -1.29 1.67 3.71
C PHE A 22 -0.81 2.20 2.36
N GLU A 23 -0.08 1.33 1.64
CA GLU A 23 0.26 1.49 0.23
C GLU A 23 -0.32 0.31 -0.55
N LEU A 24 -0.86 0.60 -1.74
CA LEU A 24 -1.36 -0.41 -2.65
C LEU A 24 -0.42 -0.51 -3.85
N ARG A 25 -0.02 -1.74 -4.21
CA ARG A 25 0.72 -2.00 -5.45
C ARG A 25 -0.06 -2.98 -6.31
N VAL A 26 -0.07 -2.72 -7.60
CA VAL A 26 -0.67 -3.60 -8.60
C VAL A 26 0.43 -4.04 -9.56
N VAL A 27 0.57 -5.35 -9.72
CA VAL A 27 1.48 -5.95 -10.68
C VAL A 27 0.66 -6.59 -11.79
N GLN A 28 0.67 -5.99 -12.97
CA GLN A 28 0.07 -6.57 -14.17
C GLN A 28 1.07 -7.55 -14.78
N LEU A 29 0.67 -8.81 -14.93
CA LEU A 29 1.52 -9.88 -15.47
C LEU A 29 1.51 -9.85 -17.01
N THR A 30 1.96 -8.72 -17.56
CA THR A 30 2.27 -8.52 -18.98
C THR A 30 3.73 -8.91 -19.28
N SER A 31 4.14 -8.82 -20.54
CA SER A 31 5.54 -8.98 -20.95
C SER A 31 6.02 -7.71 -21.66
N PRO A 32 6.85 -6.86 -21.02
CA PRO A 32 7.37 -6.97 -19.65
C PRO A 32 6.30 -6.67 -18.57
N PRO A 33 6.46 -7.17 -17.32
CA PRO A 33 5.53 -6.85 -16.24
C PRO A 33 5.46 -5.36 -15.95
N ARG A 34 4.28 -4.88 -15.57
CA ARG A 34 4.05 -3.48 -15.18
C ARG A 34 3.67 -3.41 -13.71
N VAL A 35 4.26 -2.45 -13.01
CA VAL A 35 4.01 -2.21 -11.58
C VAL A 35 3.51 -0.79 -11.40
N GLU A 36 2.37 -0.66 -10.73
CA GLU A 36 1.80 0.63 -10.35
C GLU A 36 1.68 0.70 -8.83
N THR A 37 2.08 1.83 -8.25
CA THR A 37 1.93 2.12 -6.82
C THR A 37 0.89 3.20 -6.64
N LEU A 38 -0.07 2.94 -5.76
CA LEU A 38 -1.21 3.80 -5.47
C LEU A 38 -1.16 4.21 -4.00
N ALA A 39 -1.23 5.52 -3.77
CA ALA A 39 -1.42 6.06 -2.43
C ALA A 39 -2.84 5.75 -1.94
N VAL A 40 -2.97 5.29 -0.69
CA VAL A 40 -4.27 5.12 -0.05
C VAL A 40 -4.71 6.47 0.53
N VAL A 41 -5.69 7.10 -0.09
CA VAL A 41 -6.18 8.42 0.32
C VAL A 41 -7.42 8.24 1.17
N ARG A 42 -7.40 8.79 2.39
CA ARG A 42 -8.52 8.70 3.36
C ARG A 42 -8.97 7.25 3.63
N GLY A 43 -8.02 6.31 3.66
CA GLY A 43 -8.29 4.90 3.96
C GLY A 43 -8.87 4.10 2.78
N SER A 44 -8.84 4.65 1.56
CA SER A 44 -9.30 3.94 0.37
C SER A 44 -8.40 4.19 -0.84
N ALA A 45 -8.29 3.18 -1.71
CA ALA A 45 -7.70 3.28 -3.04
C ALA A 45 -8.54 2.43 -3.99
N SER A 46 -8.54 2.79 -5.27
CA SER A 46 -9.23 2.05 -6.32
C SER A 46 -8.39 2.08 -7.58
N VAL A 47 -8.42 0.99 -8.32
CA VAL A 47 -7.64 0.80 -9.53
C VAL A 47 -8.49 0.05 -10.54
N ALA A 48 -8.51 0.56 -11.78
CA ALA A 48 -9.08 -0.16 -12.90
C ALA A 48 -8.00 -1.08 -13.48
N LEU A 49 -8.35 -2.34 -13.72
CA LEU A 49 -7.49 -3.32 -14.39
C LEU A 49 -7.91 -3.42 -15.86
N ASP A 50 -7.73 -2.33 -16.60
CA ASP A 50 -8.07 -2.28 -18.02
C ASP A 50 -7.28 -3.34 -18.79
N GLY A 51 -7.94 -4.03 -19.72
CA GLY A 51 -7.34 -5.12 -20.50
C GLY A 51 -7.15 -6.45 -19.74
N LEU A 52 -7.58 -6.57 -18.48
CA LEU A 52 -7.59 -7.87 -17.79
C LEU A 52 -8.56 -8.84 -18.48
N GLY A 53 -8.03 -9.97 -18.94
CA GLY A 53 -8.73 -10.98 -19.73
C GLY A 53 -8.47 -10.90 -21.24
N SER A 54 -8.07 -9.73 -21.76
CA SER A 54 -7.68 -9.55 -23.18
C SER A 54 -6.17 -9.42 -23.33
N ASP A 55 -5.59 -8.39 -22.69
CA ASP A 55 -4.22 -7.93 -22.89
C ASP A 55 -3.26 -8.63 -21.91
N TYR A 56 -3.77 -9.02 -20.75
CA TYR A 56 -3.11 -9.87 -19.78
C TYR A 56 -4.12 -10.72 -19.03
N GLN A 57 -3.70 -11.90 -18.58
CA GLN A 57 -4.61 -12.86 -17.95
C GLN A 57 -4.68 -12.73 -16.43
N SER A 58 -3.66 -12.10 -15.83
CA SER A 58 -3.49 -12.09 -14.38
C SER A 58 -2.88 -10.79 -13.88
N ALA A 59 -3.32 -10.35 -12.71
CA ALA A 59 -2.71 -9.27 -11.95
C ALA A 59 -2.59 -9.68 -10.48
N VAL A 60 -1.60 -9.12 -9.78
CA VAL A 60 -1.38 -9.31 -8.35
C VAL A 60 -1.61 -7.99 -7.64
N ILE A 61 -2.43 -8.03 -6.59
CA ILE A 61 -2.66 -6.88 -5.71
C ILE A 61 -1.88 -7.10 -4.42
N ILE A 62 -1.06 -6.13 -4.04
CA ILE A 62 -0.23 -6.15 -2.82
C ILE A 62 -0.66 -4.97 -1.95
N ILE A 63 -1.05 -5.25 -0.71
CA ILE A 63 -1.40 -4.24 0.29
C ILE A 63 -0.31 -4.25 1.36
N VAL A 64 0.36 -3.11 1.53
CA VAL A 64 1.47 -2.94 2.46
C VAL A 64 1.05 -2.00 3.59
N ALA A 65 1.19 -2.42 4.84
CA ALA A 65 1.08 -1.56 6.01
C ALA A 65 2.40 -0.79 6.18
N THR A 66 2.33 0.55 6.27
CA THR A 66 3.52 1.41 6.19
C THR A 66 3.84 2.19 7.47
N THR A 67 2.93 2.22 8.45
CA THR A 67 3.18 2.90 9.72
C THR A 67 4.22 2.16 10.55
N ASP A 68 5.38 2.78 10.76
CA ASP A 68 6.43 2.25 11.61
C ASP A 68 6.06 2.39 13.10
N GLY A 69 6.43 1.39 13.90
CA GLY A 69 6.22 1.38 15.35
C GLY A 69 4.75 1.35 15.81
N THR A 70 3.78 1.18 14.92
CA THR A 70 2.38 1.01 15.35
C THR A 70 2.12 -0.40 15.87
N LEU A 71 1.28 -0.49 16.91
CA LEU A 71 0.71 -1.74 17.42
C LEU A 71 -0.73 -1.95 16.92
N VAL A 72 -1.25 -1.03 16.11
CA VAL A 72 -2.58 -1.14 15.52
C VAL A 72 -2.55 -2.25 14.46
N PRO A 73 -3.45 -3.25 14.51
CA PRO A 73 -3.50 -4.29 13.48
C PRO A 73 -3.78 -3.73 12.09
N ALA A 74 -3.06 -4.23 11.08
CA ALA A 74 -3.24 -3.89 9.68
C ALA A 74 -4.53 -4.50 9.09
N THR A 75 -5.68 -3.96 9.50
CA THR A 75 -6.99 -4.42 9.05
C THR A 75 -7.38 -3.71 7.76
N TYR A 76 -7.65 -4.48 6.70
CA TYR A 76 -8.12 -3.96 5.42
C TYR A 76 -9.28 -4.80 4.87
N ARG A 77 -10.01 -4.24 3.92
CA ARG A 77 -11.01 -4.95 3.11
C ARG A 77 -10.73 -4.66 1.65
N TYR A 78 -10.90 -5.66 0.81
CA TYR A 78 -10.85 -5.50 -0.63
C TYR A 78 -12.17 -5.97 -1.24
N GLN A 79 -12.53 -5.35 -2.35
CA GLN A 79 -13.70 -5.73 -3.14
C GLN A 79 -13.29 -5.75 -4.60
N VAL A 80 -13.64 -6.82 -5.30
CA VAL A 80 -13.46 -6.94 -6.74
C VAL A 80 -14.83 -6.88 -7.38
N THR A 81 -15.03 -5.94 -8.29
CA THR A 81 -16.26 -5.80 -9.07
C THR A 81 -15.96 -6.06 -10.53
N GLY A 82 -16.66 -7.00 -11.15
CA GLY A 82 -16.59 -7.21 -12.59
C GLY A 82 -17.48 -6.21 -13.33
N GLY A 83 -16.92 -5.51 -14.31
CA GLY A 83 -17.70 -4.82 -15.35
C GLY A 83 -17.85 -5.75 -16.54
N ARG A 84 -19.08 -5.98 -17.00
CA ARG A 84 -19.32 -6.65 -18.28
C ARG A 84 -19.45 -5.52 -19.31
N GLU A 85 -18.52 -5.41 -20.25
CA GLU A 85 -18.73 -4.55 -21.41
C GLU A 85 -19.86 -5.18 -22.25
N THR A 86 -21.07 -4.66 -22.12
CA THR A 86 -22.12 -4.88 -23.12
C THR A 86 -21.78 -4.01 -24.32
N GLY A 87 -21.28 -4.65 -25.39
CA GLY A 87 -21.11 -4.03 -26.70
C GLY A 87 -22.42 -3.71 -27.39
#